data_AF-A0A653W0X2-F1
#
_entry.id   AF-A0A653W0X2-F1
#
_cell.length_a   1.000
_cell.length_b   1.000
_cell.length_c   1.000
_cell.angle_alpha   90.00
_cell.angle_beta   90.00
_cell.angle_gamma   90.00
#
_symmetry.space_group_name_H-M   'P 1'
#
loop_
_entity.id
_entity.type
_entity.pdbx_description
1 polymer ?
#
loop_
_entity_poly.entity_id
_entity_poly.type
_entity_poly.pdbx_seq_one_letter_code
_entity_poly.pdbx_strand_id
1 'polypeptide(L)'
;MAGLGSVGSGLDPATTAQQLVAAERAVADNRLARTETKIKAEVSAVATLRSAMSALQSALRTLAAPAASQPRSVGLSSAGAFTATAASGAPTGQFEVEVQQLARAQKLASGPFDTAAASVVGTGTLSISAGAHQFDIEIVAGKNSLGDIRDAINAQAAGKGVQATLVNGDGGTRLVLSAVDSGTANTITVSANGGDGGLAQLSTGAGMTSLVAAQDAMVVVDGITRTSASNTITDLLPGISFTLTEAKPGTTVQMNVGIDTAAQLASVKTFVEKYNAALSTTASLTSYNAATQTAAVLNGDSMVRSLTRELRDMVGGEVTMLKDMGIAIAKDGKLTLNEADFTAAVARDPSVVGKGFGTGDTLGAKLNGTMTSLLAADGPLKTRDDSLTQRTKTLTQQRDALDRRMSLAEARYKAQFIALDTLVTKLQSSSNFLSQQLSSSTSAT
;
A
#
# COMPACT_ATOMS: atom_id res chain seq x y z
N MET A 1 16.40 57.81 -18.77
CA MET A 1 16.77 56.78 -19.76
C MET A 1 16.24 57.24 -21.10
N ALA A 2 17.11 57.85 -21.91
CA ALA A 2 16.73 58.41 -23.20
C ALA A 2 16.51 57.29 -24.21
N GLY A 3 15.37 57.34 -24.90
CA GLY A 3 15.03 56.39 -25.96
C GLY A 3 16.07 56.48 -27.08
N LEU A 4 16.74 55.36 -27.33
CA LEU A 4 17.60 55.14 -28.49
C LEU A 4 16.69 54.88 -29.70
N GLY A 5 15.94 55.91 -30.11
CA GLY A 5 15.16 55.88 -31.34
C GLY A 5 16.09 56.16 -32.52
N SER A 6 16.12 55.23 -33.48
CA SER A 6 16.57 55.38 -34.87
C SER A 6 17.14 56.76 -35.27
N VAL A 7 18.46 56.93 -35.29
CA VAL A 7 19.07 58.10 -35.95
C VAL A 7 20.24 57.67 -36.83
N GLY A 8 19.92 57.25 -38.06
CA GLY A 8 20.92 57.04 -39.11
C GLY A 8 20.49 56.06 -40.18
N SER A 9 20.11 54.84 -39.79
CA SER A 9 19.83 53.72 -40.72
C SER A 9 18.36 53.27 -40.81
N GLY A 10 17.52 53.68 -39.85
CA GLY A 10 16.13 53.18 -39.72
C GLY A 10 16.00 51.79 -39.07
N LEU A 11 17.12 51.16 -38.70
CA LEU A 11 17.15 49.87 -37.99
C LEU A 11 17.42 50.11 -36.50
N ASP A 12 16.64 49.49 -35.63
CA ASP A 12 16.93 49.49 -34.19
C ASP A 12 18.00 48.42 -33.87
N PRO A 13 19.19 48.81 -33.38
CA PRO A 13 20.27 47.90 -33.02
C PRO A 13 19.87 46.79 -32.06
N ALA A 14 18.95 47.07 -31.12
CA ALA A 14 18.54 46.12 -30.10
C ALA A 14 17.67 45.00 -30.70
N THR A 15 16.66 45.37 -31.48
CA THR A 15 15.76 44.40 -32.13
C THR A 15 16.48 43.59 -33.21
N THR A 16 17.37 44.20 -33.99
CA THR A 16 18.14 43.49 -35.04
C THR A 16 19.11 42.48 -34.42
N ALA A 17 19.80 42.84 -33.33
CA ALA A 17 20.65 41.91 -32.59
C ALA A 17 19.85 40.72 -32.03
N GLN A 18 18.66 40.98 -31.47
CA GLN A 18 17.79 39.92 -30.95
C GLN A 18 17.33 38.95 -32.05
N GLN A 19 16.93 39.47 -33.22
CA GLN A 19 16.52 38.62 -34.35
C GLN A 19 17.65 37.73 -34.85
N LEU A 20 18.88 38.25 -34.92
CA LEU A 20 20.05 37.47 -35.31
C LEU A 20 20.40 36.38 -34.29
N VAL A 21 20.37 36.70 -32.99
CA VAL A 21 20.58 35.68 -31.95
C VAL A 21 19.50 34.62 -31.96
N ALA A 22 18.23 35.01 -32.15
CA ALA A 22 17.13 34.06 -32.25
C ALA A 22 17.32 33.09 -33.43
N ALA A 23 17.72 33.62 -34.59
CA ALA A 23 18.02 32.80 -35.78
C ALA A 23 19.22 31.86 -35.54
N GLU A 24 20.31 32.37 -34.92
CA GLU A 24 21.50 31.58 -34.59
C GLU A 24 21.20 30.46 -33.57
N ARG A 25 20.34 30.75 -32.59
CA ARG A 25 19.96 29.80 -31.54
C ARG A 25 18.99 28.72 -32.01
N ALA A 26 18.12 29.03 -32.97
CA ALA A 26 16.98 28.19 -33.36
C ALA A 26 17.36 26.73 -33.67
N VAL A 27 18.47 26.49 -34.37
CA VAL A 27 18.90 25.12 -34.72
C VAL A 27 19.29 24.32 -33.47
N ALA A 28 20.05 24.93 -32.56
CA ALA A 28 20.51 24.29 -31.34
C ALA A 28 19.35 24.02 -30.38
N ASP A 29 18.43 24.99 -30.22
CA ASP A 29 17.22 24.82 -29.41
C ASP A 29 16.34 23.70 -29.95
N ASN A 30 16.08 23.68 -31.25
CA ASN A 30 15.25 22.63 -31.87
C ASN A 30 15.85 21.23 -31.65
N ARG A 31 17.17 21.10 -31.76
CA ARG A 31 17.87 19.84 -31.50
C ARG A 31 17.77 19.42 -30.02
N LEU A 32 17.99 20.36 -29.09
CA LEU A 32 17.91 20.10 -27.66
C LEU A 32 16.47 19.77 -27.24
N ALA A 33 15.47 20.48 -27.76
CA ALA A 33 14.06 20.22 -27.52
C ALA A 33 13.63 18.83 -28.01
N ARG A 34 14.03 18.44 -29.23
CA ARG A 34 13.77 17.08 -29.75
C ARG A 34 14.40 16.00 -28.87
N THR A 35 15.63 16.23 -28.41
CA THR A 35 16.36 15.29 -27.56
C THR A 35 15.70 15.18 -26.18
N GLU A 36 15.27 16.31 -25.60
CA GLU A 36 14.55 16.34 -24.33
C GLU A 36 13.23 15.58 -24.42
N THR A 37 12.41 15.85 -25.45
CA THR A 37 11.14 15.15 -25.66
C THR A 37 11.36 13.64 -25.76
N LYS A 38 12.41 13.21 -26.48
CA LYS A 38 12.78 11.80 -26.57
C LYS A 38 13.17 11.21 -25.22
N ILE A 39 14.04 11.87 -24.44
CA ILE A 39 14.46 11.36 -23.14
C ILE A 39 13.28 11.31 -22.16
N LYS A 40 12.42 12.33 -22.13
CA LYS A 40 11.20 12.34 -21.29
C LYS A 40 10.27 11.19 -21.66
N ALA A 41 10.09 10.93 -22.95
CA ALA A 41 9.30 9.79 -23.41
C ALA A 41 9.95 8.46 -22.96
N GLU A 42 11.27 8.31 -23.10
CA GLU A 42 12.03 7.13 -22.64
C GLU A 42 11.87 6.91 -21.12
N VAL A 43 11.96 7.97 -20.31
CA VAL A 43 11.76 7.92 -18.84
C VAL A 43 10.34 7.43 -18.52
N SER A 44 9.32 8.04 -19.12
CA SER A 44 7.93 7.63 -18.92
C SER A 44 7.70 6.17 -19.33
N ALA A 45 8.26 5.75 -20.47
CA ALA A 45 8.15 4.38 -20.96
C ALA A 45 8.81 3.36 -20.00
N VAL A 46 10.00 3.66 -19.49
CA VAL A 46 10.69 2.82 -18.50
C VAL A 46 9.88 2.74 -17.20
N ALA A 47 9.30 3.86 -16.74
CA ALA A 47 8.44 3.88 -15.56
C ALA A 47 7.17 3.03 -15.77
N THR A 48 6.51 3.13 -16.93
CA THR A 48 5.36 2.28 -17.28
C THR A 48 5.73 0.80 -17.32
N LEU A 49 6.87 0.46 -17.92
CA LEU A 49 7.36 -0.92 -17.95
C LEU A 49 7.65 -1.44 -16.53
N ARG A 50 8.34 -0.65 -15.70
CA ARG A 50 8.63 -0.97 -14.29
C ARG A 50 7.34 -1.23 -13.50
N SER A 51 6.32 -0.40 -13.70
CA SER A 51 5.02 -0.56 -13.05
C SER A 51 4.33 -1.87 -13.46
N ALA A 52 4.30 -2.19 -14.77
CA ALA A 52 3.71 -3.42 -15.27
C ALA A 52 4.43 -4.68 -14.75
N MET A 53 5.76 -4.66 -14.70
CA MET A 53 6.57 -5.75 -14.16
C MET A 53 6.39 -5.91 -12.65
N SER A 54 6.27 -4.80 -11.90
CA SER A 54 5.96 -4.82 -10.47
C SER A 54 4.58 -5.40 -10.17
N ALA A 55 3.58 -5.06 -10.99
CA ALA A 55 2.24 -5.62 -10.88
C ALA A 55 2.22 -7.14 -11.14
N LEU A 56 2.95 -7.60 -12.16
CA LEU A 56 3.16 -9.03 -12.44
C LEU A 56 3.87 -9.73 -11.27
N GLN A 57 4.95 -9.14 -10.76
CA GLN A 57 5.68 -9.67 -9.60
C GLN A 57 4.77 -9.80 -8.37
N SER A 58 3.93 -8.81 -8.11
CA SER A 58 3.00 -8.84 -7.00
C SER A 58 1.98 -9.97 -7.15
N ALA A 59 1.40 -10.14 -8.34
CA ALA A 59 0.50 -11.26 -8.62
C ALA A 59 1.17 -12.63 -8.44
N LEU A 60 2.42 -12.77 -8.89
CA LEU A 60 3.23 -13.98 -8.70
C LEU A 60 3.49 -14.28 -7.23
N ARG A 61 3.88 -13.28 -6.43
CA ARG A 61 4.11 -13.46 -4.98
C ARG A 61 2.83 -13.86 -4.26
N THR A 62 1.70 -13.24 -4.59
CA THR A 62 0.40 -13.63 -4.05
C THR A 62 0.08 -15.07 -4.43
N LEU A 63 0.20 -15.45 -5.70
CA LEU A 63 -0.09 -16.80 -6.17
C LEU A 63 0.84 -17.86 -5.55
N ALA A 64 2.10 -17.52 -5.30
CA ALA A 64 3.08 -18.40 -4.68
C ALA A 64 2.85 -18.62 -3.17
N ALA A 65 2.09 -17.73 -2.51
CA ALA A 65 1.80 -17.88 -1.09
C ALA A 65 0.96 -19.15 -0.86
N PRO A 66 1.21 -19.91 0.23
CA PRO A 66 0.43 -21.10 0.58
C PRO A 66 -1.08 -20.83 0.65
N ALA A 67 -1.45 -19.65 1.16
CA ALA A 67 -2.84 -19.22 1.26
C ALA A 67 -3.55 -19.05 -0.10
N ALA A 68 -2.83 -18.85 -1.21
CA ALA A 68 -3.42 -18.70 -2.55
C ALA A 68 -3.20 -19.93 -3.44
N SER A 69 -2.08 -20.65 -3.24
CA SER A 69 -1.77 -21.88 -3.97
C SER A 69 -2.49 -23.09 -3.40
N GLN A 70 -2.84 -23.11 -2.12
CA GLN A 70 -3.57 -24.18 -1.44
C GLN A 70 -4.61 -23.61 -0.43
N PRO A 71 -5.52 -22.73 -0.87
CA PRO A 71 -6.55 -22.16 -0.01
C PRO A 71 -7.52 -23.24 0.46
N ARG A 72 -8.03 -23.04 1.67
CA ARG A 72 -9.08 -23.88 2.26
C ARG A 72 -10.38 -23.10 2.33
N SER A 73 -11.48 -23.79 2.09
CA SER A 73 -12.83 -23.29 2.30
C SER A 73 -13.46 -24.01 3.48
N VAL A 74 -14.33 -23.30 4.20
CA VAL A 74 -15.15 -23.87 5.27
C VAL A 74 -16.61 -23.60 4.92
N GLY A 75 -17.39 -24.66 4.76
CA GLY A 75 -18.83 -24.63 4.60
C GLY A 75 -19.52 -25.12 5.86
N LEU A 76 -20.64 -24.50 6.24
CA LEU A 76 -21.48 -24.92 7.36
C LEU A 76 -22.86 -25.31 6.84
N SER A 77 -23.44 -26.39 7.36
CA SER A 77 -24.79 -26.83 6.97
C SER A 77 -25.90 -25.91 7.47
N SER A 78 -25.64 -25.13 8.52
CA SER A 78 -26.54 -24.08 9.02
C SER A 78 -25.72 -22.92 9.61
N ALA A 79 -26.26 -21.70 9.49
CA ALA A 79 -25.66 -20.51 10.08
C ALA A 79 -26.09 -20.34 11.55
N GLY A 80 -25.21 -19.77 12.38
CA GLY A 80 -25.62 -19.10 13.62
C GLY A 80 -24.82 -19.44 14.89
N ALA A 81 -24.31 -20.67 15.04
CA ALA A 81 -23.62 -21.06 16.27
C ALA A 81 -22.14 -20.63 16.33
N PHE A 82 -21.45 -20.67 15.20
CA PHE A 82 -20.05 -20.26 15.08
C PHE A 82 -19.69 -19.90 13.64
N THR A 83 -18.54 -19.28 13.46
CA THR A 83 -17.82 -19.22 12.18
C THR A 83 -16.49 -19.94 12.33
N ALA A 84 -15.93 -20.41 11.21
CA ALA A 84 -14.62 -21.02 11.21
C ALA A 84 -13.82 -20.63 9.97
N THR A 85 -12.51 -20.52 10.13
CA THR A 85 -11.55 -20.30 9.04
C THR A 85 -10.51 -21.41 9.04
N ALA A 86 -10.05 -21.79 7.85
CA ALA A 86 -9.05 -22.84 7.68
C ALA A 86 -7.81 -22.25 6.98
N ALA A 87 -6.64 -22.46 7.58
CA ALA A 87 -5.36 -22.09 7.00
C ALA A 87 -4.96 -23.10 5.90
N SER A 88 -4.05 -22.68 5.02
CA SER A 88 -3.42 -23.60 4.06
C SER A 88 -2.79 -24.79 4.80
N GLY A 89 -3.05 -26.00 4.30
CA GLY A 89 -2.55 -27.23 4.93
C GLY A 89 -3.46 -27.81 6.03
N ALA A 90 -4.52 -27.11 6.44
CA ALA A 90 -5.54 -27.72 7.31
C ALA A 90 -6.10 -29.00 6.66
N PRO A 91 -6.42 -30.05 7.43
CA PRO A 91 -6.98 -31.27 6.87
C PRO A 91 -8.35 -31.01 6.25
N THR A 92 -8.62 -31.65 5.10
CA THR A 92 -9.94 -31.63 4.49
C THR A 92 -10.81 -32.73 5.08
N GLY A 93 -12.10 -32.47 5.25
CA GLY A 93 -13.02 -33.44 5.82
C GLY A 93 -14.34 -32.81 6.27
N GLN A 94 -15.22 -33.68 6.77
CA GLN A 94 -16.45 -33.29 7.43
C GLN A 94 -16.29 -33.49 8.93
N PHE A 95 -16.79 -32.53 9.70
CA PHE A 95 -16.73 -32.52 11.16
C PHE A 95 -18.12 -32.17 11.70
N GLU A 96 -18.55 -32.83 12.76
CA GLU A 96 -19.75 -32.45 13.50
C GLU A 96 -19.36 -31.55 14.66
N VAL A 97 -19.88 -30.32 14.67
CA VAL A 97 -19.54 -29.30 15.65
C VAL A 97 -20.77 -28.90 16.45
N GLU A 98 -20.66 -28.94 17.78
CA GLU A 98 -21.70 -28.49 18.71
C GLU A 98 -21.13 -27.40 19.62
N VAL A 99 -21.80 -26.25 19.68
CA VAL A 99 -21.46 -25.18 20.61
C VAL A 99 -22.37 -25.26 21.83
N GLN A 100 -21.84 -25.79 22.92
CA GLN A 100 -22.60 -26.01 24.15
C GLN A 100 -22.61 -24.76 25.05
N GLN A 101 -21.52 -24.00 25.07
CA GLN A 101 -21.38 -22.86 25.97
C GLN A 101 -20.49 -21.79 25.35
N LEU A 102 -20.79 -20.51 25.61
CA LEU A 102 -19.93 -19.39 25.25
C LEU A 102 -19.10 -18.95 26.46
N ALA A 103 -17.88 -18.48 26.19
CA ALA A 103 -17.07 -17.82 27.17
C ALA A 103 -17.71 -16.48 27.55
N ARG A 104 -17.82 -16.20 28.84
CA ARG A 104 -18.33 -14.93 29.38
C ARG A 104 -17.30 -14.32 30.32
N ALA A 105 -17.08 -13.03 30.16
CA ALA A 105 -16.32 -12.22 31.09
C ALA A 105 -17.15 -11.92 32.34
N GLN A 106 -16.52 -12.00 33.51
CA GLN A 106 -17.21 -11.72 34.76
C GLN A 106 -17.62 -10.25 34.81
N LYS A 107 -18.81 -9.98 35.36
CA LYS A 107 -19.21 -8.65 35.80
C LYS A 107 -19.61 -8.67 37.26
N LEU A 108 -19.00 -7.80 38.03
CA LEU A 108 -19.35 -7.54 39.42
C LEU A 108 -19.95 -6.14 39.54
N ALA A 109 -20.91 -5.96 40.43
CA ALA A 109 -21.47 -4.65 40.77
C ALA A 109 -21.53 -4.45 42.27
N SER A 110 -21.21 -3.25 42.72
CA SER A 110 -21.37 -2.86 44.11
C SER A 110 -22.86 -2.76 44.49
N GLY A 111 -23.12 -2.69 45.81
CA GLY A 111 -24.33 -2.06 46.34
C GLY A 111 -24.53 -0.64 45.78
N PRO A 112 -25.77 -0.11 45.82
CA PRO A 112 -26.03 1.25 45.39
C PRO A 112 -25.43 2.27 46.37
N PHE A 113 -24.86 3.33 45.83
CA PHE A 113 -24.45 4.54 46.54
C PHE A 113 -25.44 5.66 46.22
N ASP A 114 -25.60 6.61 47.14
CA ASP A 114 -26.42 7.79 46.89
C ASP A 114 -25.91 8.54 45.64
N THR A 115 -26.84 9.13 44.88
CA THR A 115 -26.86 9.37 43.42
C THR A 115 -25.74 10.24 42.80
N ALA A 116 -24.69 10.57 43.55
CA ALA A 116 -23.56 11.35 43.05
C ALA A 116 -22.28 10.52 42.91
N ALA A 117 -21.55 10.72 41.80
CA ALA A 117 -20.17 10.24 41.64
C ALA A 117 -19.21 10.78 42.73
N ALA A 118 -19.61 11.85 43.41
CA ALA A 118 -18.91 12.49 44.54
C ALA A 118 -19.14 11.79 45.90
N SER A 119 -20.01 10.77 45.96
CA SER A 119 -20.27 10.03 47.20
C SER A 119 -18.97 9.41 47.71
N VAL A 120 -18.56 9.85 48.91
CA VAL A 120 -17.35 9.37 49.58
C VAL A 120 -17.58 7.93 50.02
N VAL A 121 -16.73 7.03 49.55
CA VAL A 121 -16.83 5.60 49.85
C VAL A 121 -15.98 5.23 51.06
N GLY A 122 -14.76 5.74 51.13
CA GLY A 122 -13.80 5.47 52.20
C GLY A 122 -12.36 5.49 51.73
N THR A 123 -11.43 5.38 52.67
CA THR A 123 -9.98 5.36 52.45
C THR A 123 -9.40 3.96 52.74
N GLY A 124 -8.20 3.68 52.22
CA GLY A 124 -7.51 2.40 52.41
C GLY A 124 -6.91 1.87 51.11
N THR A 125 -6.62 0.58 51.04
CA THR A 125 -6.09 -0.07 49.84
C THR A 125 -7.08 -1.08 49.27
N LEU A 126 -7.38 -0.98 47.98
CA LEU A 126 -8.10 -2.00 47.21
C LEU A 126 -7.10 -2.89 46.49
N SER A 127 -7.07 -4.17 46.87
CA SER A 127 -6.34 -5.20 46.15
C SER A 127 -7.31 -5.91 45.19
N ILE A 128 -7.08 -5.75 43.89
CA ILE A 128 -7.87 -6.34 42.81
C ILE A 128 -7.03 -7.39 42.10
N SER A 129 -7.54 -8.61 42.01
CA SER A 129 -6.97 -9.65 41.14
C SER A 129 -7.97 -9.99 40.05
N ALA A 130 -7.52 -9.98 38.79
CA ALA A 130 -8.28 -10.34 37.60
C ALA A 130 -7.43 -11.30 36.76
N GLY A 131 -7.66 -12.61 36.95
CA GLY A 131 -6.81 -13.66 36.39
C GLY A 131 -5.35 -13.53 36.84
N ALA A 132 -4.42 -13.45 35.89
CA ALA A 132 -2.99 -13.30 36.16
C ALA A 132 -2.57 -11.87 36.57
N HIS A 133 -3.50 -10.90 36.53
CA HIS A 133 -3.22 -9.51 36.85
C HIS A 133 -3.64 -9.20 38.27
N GLN A 134 -2.71 -8.69 39.08
CA GLN A 134 -2.99 -8.23 40.43
C GLN A 134 -2.54 -6.78 40.60
N PHE A 135 -3.38 -5.98 41.23
CA PHE A 135 -3.18 -4.55 41.42
C PHE A 135 -3.55 -4.17 42.86
N ASP A 136 -2.70 -3.39 43.49
CA ASP A 136 -3.04 -2.67 44.72
C ASP A 136 -3.26 -1.20 44.38
N ILE A 137 -4.37 -0.65 44.86
CA ILE A 137 -4.78 0.73 44.59
C ILE A 137 -5.00 1.42 45.94
N GLU A 138 -4.14 2.39 46.23
CA GLU A 138 -4.28 3.22 47.41
C GLU A 138 -5.31 4.33 47.18
N ILE A 139 -6.31 4.41 48.06
CA ILE A 139 -7.37 5.41 48.05
C ILE A 139 -7.19 6.32 49.26
N VAL A 140 -6.85 7.58 48.99
CA VAL A 140 -6.57 8.61 50.00
C VAL A 140 -7.73 9.60 50.15
N ALA A 141 -7.76 10.31 51.27
CA ALA A 141 -8.74 11.38 51.50
C ALA A 141 -8.66 12.45 50.40
N GLY A 142 -9.82 12.90 49.90
CA GLY A 142 -9.91 13.84 48.77
C GLY A 142 -9.80 13.19 47.38
N LYS A 143 -9.55 11.87 47.32
CA LYS A 143 -9.64 11.02 46.10
C LYS A 143 -10.42 9.73 46.38
N ASN A 144 -11.41 9.81 47.27
CA ASN A 144 -12.14 8.68 47.82
C ASN A 144 -13.63 8.68 47.41
N SER A 145 -13.98 9.41 46.35
CA SER A 145 -15.30 9.31 45.74
C SER A 145 -15.42 8.07 44.84
N LEU A 146 -16.65 7.65 44.54
CA LEU A 146 -16.89 6.53 43.64
C LEU A 146 -16.32 6.78 42.22
N GLY A 147 -16.34 8.04 41.77
CA GLY A 147 -15.69 8.47 40.53
C GLY A 147 -14.17 8.35 40.59
N ASP A 148 -13.54 8.80 41.67
CA ASP A 148 -12.10 8.70 41.86
C ASP A 148 -11.63 7.25 41.92
N ILE A 149 -12.41 6.37 42.59
CA ILE A 149 -12.12 4.94 42.68
C ILE A 149 -12.19 4.29 41.31
N ARG A 150 -13.23 4.60 40.50
CA ARG A 150 -13.30 4.12 39.10
C ARG A 150 -12.05 4.53 38.33
N ASP A 151 -11.68 5.81 38.41
CA ASP A 151 -10.56 6.36 37.65
C ASP A 151 -9.23 5.77 38.11
N ALA A 152 -9.05 5.57 39.42
CA ALA A 152 -7.87 4.90 39.99
C ALA A 152 -7.77 3.43 39.53
N ILE A 153 -8.88 2.68 39.51
CA ILE A 153 -8.91 1.30 39.00
C ILE A 153 -8.52 1.27 37.52
N ASN A 154 -9.14 2.10 36.69
CA ASN A 154 -8.85 2.11 35.25
C ASN A 154 -7.42 2.59 34.94
N ALA A 155 -6.89 3.56 35.69
CA ALA A 155 -5.53 4.04 35.56
C ALA A 155 -4.52 2.95 35.92
N GLN A 156 -4.74 2.24 37.03
CA GLN A 156 -3.84 1.18 37.50
C GLN A 156 -3.91 -0.07 36.60
N ALA A 157 -5.12 -0.45 36.18
CA ALA A 157 -5.34 -1.60 35.31
C ALA A 157 -4.82 -1.36 33.88
N ALA A 158 -4.81 -0.10 33.41
CA ALA A 158 -4.37 0.29 32.08
C ALA A 158 -4.98 -0.57 30.94
N GLY A 159 -6.26 -0.94 31.10
CA GLY A 159 -7.00 -1.76 30.14
C GLY A 159 -6.68 -3.26 30.18
N LYS A 160 -5.98 -3.75 31.21
CA LYS A 160 -5.66 -5.17 31.40
C LYS A 160 -6.39 -5.75 32.60
N GLY A 161 -6.91 -6.98 32.46
CA GLY A 161 -7.58 -7.71 33.54
C GLY A 161 -8.98 -7.19 33.88
N VAL A 162 -9.10 -5.92 34.28
CA VAL A 162 -10.36 -5.32 34.76
C VAL A 162 -10.60 -3.93 34.17
N GLN A 163 -11.88 -3.60 33.94
CA GLN A 163 -12.35 -2.26 33.63
C GLN A 163 -13.47 -1.87 34.59
N ALA A 164 -13.37 -0.66 35.16
CA ALA A 164 -14.35 -0.07 36.03
C ALA A 164 -15.24 0.93 35.30
N THR A 165 -16.54 0.91 35.58
CA THR A 165 -17.50 1.92 35.13
C THR A 165 -18.52 2.23 36.22
N LEU A 166 -19.21 3.36 36.08
CA LEU A 166 -20.33 3.71 36.96
C LEU A 166 -21.64 3.55 36.20
N VAL A 167 -22.60 2.88 36.83
CA VAL A 167 -23.96 2.73 36.28
C VAL A 167 -24.94 3.39 37.24
N ASN A 168 -25.68 4.37 36.74
CA ASN A 168 -26.75 5.03 37.49
C ASN A 168 -28.05 4.24 37.30
N GLY A 169 -28.65 3.77 38.39
CA GLY A 169 -29.99 3.18 38.39
C GLY A 169 -30.92 3.91 39.36
N ASP A 170 -32.19 3.52 39.37
CA ASP A 170 -33.24 4.18 40.18
C ASP A 170 -32.95 4.13 41.69
N GLY A 171 -32.17 3.15 42.14
CA GLY A 171 -31.76 2.99 43.55
C GLY A 171 -30.42 3.63 43.92
N GLY A 172 -29.75 4.35 43.00
CA GLY A 172 -28.43 4.95 43.22
C GLY A 172 -27.37 4.54 42.20
N THR A 173 -26.17 5.10 42.32
CA THR A 173 -25.02 4.80 41.44
C THR A 173 -24.29 3.55 41.93
N ARG A 174 -23.88 2.66 41.01
CA ARG A 174 -23.10 1.46 41.30
C ARG A 174 -21.77 1.47 40.57
N LEU A 175 -20.71 1.02 41.24
CA LEU A 175 -19.46 0.68 40.60
C LEU A 175 -19.60 -0.71 39.97
N VAL A 176 -19.35 -0.81 38.68
CA VAL A 176 -19.37 -2.06 37.93
C VAL A 176 -17.96 -2.37 37.45
N LEU A 177 -17.45 -3.54 37.82
CA LEU A 177 -16.18 -4.07 37.35
C LEU A 177 -16.45 -5.16 36.31
N SER A 178 -15.87 -5.02 35.14
CA SER A 178 -15.94 -6.00 34.05
C SER A 178 -14.57 -6.59 33.82
N ALA A 179 -14.47 -7.92 33.76
CA ALA A 179 -13.23 -8.56 33.32
C ALA A 179 -13.01 -8.21 31.84
N VAL A 180 -11.76 -7.95 31.47
CA VAL A 180 -11.39 -7.68 30.07
C VAL A 180 -11.48 -8.97 29.26
N ASP A 181 -10.97 -10.06 29.83
CA ASP A 181 -10.96 -11.38 29.22
C ASP A 181 -12.09 -12.25 29.77
N SER A 182 -12.65 -13.11 28.91
CA SER A 182 -13.65 -14.09 29.30
C SER A 182 -13.03 -15.32 29.98
N GLY A 183 -13.86 -16.18 30.57
CA GLY A 183 -13.42 -17.45 31.12
C GLY A 183 -13.22 -17.46 32.62
N THR A 184 -13.33 -18.65 33.21
CA THR A 184 -13.26 -18.87 34.67
C THR A 184 -11.89 -18.53 35.26
N ALA A 185 -10.84 -18.61 34.43
CA ALA A 185 -9.48 -18.19 34.79
C ALA A 185 -9.35 -16.67 34.99
N ASN A 186 -10.25 -15.86 34.44
CA ASN A 186 -10.19 -14.39 34.46
C ASN A 186 -11.19 -13.78 35.44
N THR A 187 -11.45 -14.46 36.54
CA THR A 187 -12.33 -13.96 37.60
C THR A 187 -11.71 -12.76 38.32
N ILE A 188 -12.57 -11.81 38.67
CA ILE A 188 -12.24 -10.63 39.47
C ILE A 188 -12.49 -10.96 40.94
N THR A 189 -11.48 -10.71 41.76
CA THR A 189 -11.58 -10.67 43.22
C THR A 189 -11.15 -9.30 43.69
N VAL A 190 -11.86 -8.76 44.69
CA VAL A 190 -11.58 -7.45 45.27
C VAL A 190 -11.53 -7.62 46.77
N SER A 191 -10.45 -7.16 47.39
CA SER A 191 -10.33 -7.09 48.85
C SER A 191 -9.92 -5.68 49.26
N ALA A 192 -10.46 -5.22 50.38
CA ALA A 192 -10.14 -3.92 50.96
C ALA A 192 -9.38 -4.12 52.27
N ASN A 193 -8.26 -3.42 52.44
CA ASN A 193 -7.42 -3.48 53.63
C ASN A 193 -7.10 -2.07 54.16
N GLY A 194 -7.05 -1.92 55.50
CA GLY A 194 -6.69 -0.67 56.18
C GLY A 194 -7.74 0.45 56.04
N GLY A 195 -7.34 1.68 56.37
CA GLY A 195 -8.17 2.88 56.24
C GLY A 195 -9.33 2.98 57.23
N ASP A 196 -10.41 3.65 56.81
CA ASP A 196 -11.62 3.91 57.62
C ASP A 196 -12.68 2.80 57.56
N GLY A 197 -12.39 1.71 56.83
CA GLY A 197 -13.28 0.56 56.65
C GLY A 197 -14.38 0.74 55.61
N GLY A 198 -14.54 1.95 55.04
CA GLY A 198 -15.58 2.23 54.05
C GLY A 198 -15.43 1.45 52.74
N LEU A 199 -14.20 1.10 52.35
CA LEU A 199 -13.92 0.31 51.15
C LEU A 199 -14.35 -1.17 51.26
N ALA A 200 -14.67 -1.68 52.44
CA ALA A 200 -15.12 -3.07 52.63
C ALA A 200 -16.38 -3.39 51.82
N GLN A 201 -17.23 -2.38 51.56
CA GLN A 201 -18.43 -2.50 50.72
C GLN A 201 -18.12 -2.71 49.22
N LEU A 202 -16.87 -2.54 48.79
CA LEU A 202 -16.41 -2.85 47.44
C LEU A 202 -15.68 -4.21 47.36
N SER A 203 -15.60 -4.96 48.46
CA SER A 203 -14.96 -6.28 48.47
C SER A 203 -15.89 -7.37 47.92
N THR A 204 -15.32 -8.34 47.22
CA THR A 204 -16.02 -9.55 46.76
C THR A 204 -16.46 -10.40 47.94
N GLY A 205 -17.72 -10.85 47.93
CA GLY A 205 -18.32 -11.63 49.02
C GLY A 205 -18.88 -10.79 50.18
N ALA A 206 -18.66 -9.47 50.17
CA ALA A 206 -19.27 -8.54 51.12
C ALA A 206 -20.27 -7.61 50.42
N GLY A 207 -19.79 -6.65 49.62
CA GLY A 207 -20.65 -5.63 49.01
C GLY A 207 -20.68 -5.63 47.47
N MET A 208 -19.85 -6.45 46.81
CA MET A 208 -19.96 -6.71 45.36
C MET A 208 -20.79 -7.98 45.10
N THR A 209 -21.73 -7.90 44.16
CA THR A 209 -22.52 -9.03 43.66
C THR A 209 -22.17 -9.35 42.21
N SER A 210 -22.30 -10.63 41.82
CA SER A 210 -22.02 -11.08 40.46
C SER A 210 -23.23 -10.86 39.55
N LEU A 211 -23.10 -9.94 38.58
CA LEU A 211 -24.11 -9.70 37.54
C LEU A 211 -23.98 -10.72 36.40
N VAL A 212 -22.75 -11.07 36.04
CA VAL A 212 -22.43 -12.09 35.04
C VAL A 212 -21.33 -12.95 35.61
N ALA A 213 -21.58 -14.25 35.76
CA ALA A 213 -20.55 -15.18 36.19
C ALA A 213 -19.53 -15.38 35.06
N ALA A 214 -18.25 -15.52 35.43
CA ALA A 214 -17.23 -15.98 34.50
C ALA A 214 -17.60 -17.39 34.02
N GLN A 215 -17.45 -17.63 32.72
CA GLN A 215 -17.79 -18.91 32.11
C GLN A 215 -16.81 -19.19 30.99
N ASP A 216 -16.34 -20.42 30.87
CA ASP A 216 -15.52 -20.86 29.72
C ASP A 216 -16.42 -21.25 28.56
N ALA A 217 -15.96 -21.04 27.33
CA ALA A 217 -16.56 -21.64 26.15
C ALA A 217 -16.42 -23.16 26.22
N MET A 218 -17.40 -23.87 25.67
CA MET A 218 -17.36 -25.33 25.52
C MET A 218 -17.89 -25.69 24.14
N VAL A 219 -17.02 -26.31 23.35
CA VAL A 219 -17.32 -26.80 22.01
C VAL A 219 -17.02 -28.29 21.94
N VAL A 220 -17.84 -29.03 21.20
CA VAL A 220 -17.63 -30.44 20.93
C VAL A 220 -17.42 -30.61 19.43
N VAL A 221 -16.37 -31.32 19.05
CA VAL A 221 -16.09 -31.68 17.65
C VAL A 221 -15.93 -33.18 17.55
N ASP A 222 -16.78 -33.85 16.77
CA ASP A 222 -16.81 -35.31 16.61
C ASP A 222 -16.82 -36.07 17.96
N GLY A 223 -17.54 -35.53 18.95
CA GLY A 223 -17.62 -36.07 20.32
C GLY A 223 -16.46 -35.68 21.25
N ILE A 224 -15.43 -34.99 20.76
CA ILE A 224 -14.31 -34.51 21.58
C ILE A 224 -14.64 -33.13 22.13
N THR A 225 -14.71 -33.01 23.46
CA THR A 225 -15.01 -31.75 24.15
C THR A 225 -13.76 -30.91 24.36
N ARG A 226 -13.86 -29.61 24.09
CA ARG A 226 -12.80 -28.62 24.30
C ARG A 226 -13.38 -27.40 25.03
N THR A 227 -12.74 -27.01 26.14
CA THR A 227 -13.10 -25.83 26.94
C THR A 227 -12.10 -24.69 26.76
N SER A 228 -12.56 -23.45 26.55
CA SER A 228 -11.65 -22.32 26.33
C SER A 228 -12.07 -21.10 27.14
N ALA A 229 -11.09 -20.35 27.65
CA ALA A 229 -11.37 -19.05 28.25
C ALA A 229 -11.87 -18.02 27.21
N SER A 230 -11.68 -18.28 25.91
CA SER A 230 -12.08 -17.39 24.81
C SER A 230 -13.12 -18.03 23.89
N ASN A 231 -13.97 -17.18 23.29
CA ASN A 231 -14.85 -17.58 22.18
C ASN A 231 -14.09 -17.76 20.86
N THR A 232 -12.80 -17.46 20.80
CA THR A 232 -11.93 -17.81 19.68
C THR A 232 -11.06 -19.00 20.07
N ILE A 233 -11.15 -20.10 19.30
CA ILE A 233 -10.46 -21.36 19.58
C ILE A 233 -9.64 -21.75 18.36
N THR A 234 -8.32 -21.81 18.50
CA THR A 234 -7.36 -22.05 17.40
C THR A 234 -6.59 -23.36 17.51
N ASP A 235 -6.77 -24.09 18.62
CA ASP A 235 -5.96 -25.26 18.99
C ASP A 235 -6.72 -26.59 18.92
N LEU A 236 -8.01 -26.54 18.61
CA LEU A 236 -8.87 -27.73 18.58
C LEU A 236 -8.59 -28.63 17.38
N LEU A 237 -8.44 -28.02 16.21
CA LEU A 237 -8.08 -28.70 14.98
C LEU A 237 -6.88 -27.98 14.34
N PRO A 238 -5.82 -28.71 13.94
CA PRO A 238 -4.64 -28.10 13.35
C PRO A 238 -4.98 -27.22 12.14
N GLY A 239 -4.67 -25.94 12.22
CA GLY A 239 -4.89 -24.97 11.15
C GLY A 239 -6.35 -24.51 10.99
N ILE A 240 -7.25 -24.79 11.94
CA ILE A 240 -8.63 -24.30 11.93
C ILE A 240 -8.86 -23.39 13.14
N SER A 241 -9.40 -22.20 12.88
CA SER A 241 -9.80 -21.25 13.92
C SER A 241 -11.32 -21.15 13.97
N PHE A 242 -11.89 -21.41 15.15
CA PHE A 242 -13.31 -21.24 15.43
C PHE A 242 -13.56 -19.92 16.14
N THR A 243 -14.66 -19.26 15.79
CA THR A 243 -15.21 -18.10 16.50
C THR A 243 -16.65 -18.40 16.87
N LEU A 244 -16.90 -18.62 18.15
CA LEU A 244 -18.21 -19.00 18.67
C LEU A 244 -19.10 -17.76 18.82
N THR A 245 -20.33 -17.85 18.33
CA THR A 245 -21.28 -16.72 18.28
C THR A 245 -22.55 -16.99 19.07
N GLU A 246 -22.99 -18.24 19.16
CA GLU A 246 -24.22 -18.62 19.86
C GLU A 246 -24.08 -20.04 20.43
N ALA A 247 -24.56 -20.25 21.67
CA ALA A 247 -24.62 -21.59 22.25
C ALA A 247 -25.99 -22.22 21.98
N LYS A 248 -25.99 -23.40 21.35
CA LYS A 248 -27.18 -24.22 21.09
C LYS A 248 -26.92 -25.68 21.49
N PRO A 249 -26.91 -25.98 22.80
CA PRO A 249 -26.76 -27.35 23.30
C PRO A 249 -27.77 -28.29 22.64
N GLY A 250 -27.31 -29.48 22.26
CA GLY A 250 -28.09 -30.52 21.58
C GLY A 250 -28.26 -30.30 20.07
N THR A 251 -27.70 -29.24 19.49
CA THR A 251 -27.75 -28.99 18.04
C THR A 251 -26.36 -29.10 17.42
N THR A 252 -26.16 -30.12 16.59
CA THR A 252 -24.92 -30.29 15.82
C THR A 252 -25.00 -29.57 14.48
N VAL A 253 -23.90 -28.93 14.09
CA VAL A 253 -23.72 -28.29 12.78
C VAL A 253 -22.62 -29.04 12.05
N GLN A 254 -22.91 -29.46 10.81
CA GLN A 254 -21.92 -30.11 9.97
C GLN A 254 -21.02 -29.04 9.36
N MET A 255 -19.72 -29.13 9.62
CA MET A 255 -18.67 -28.31 9.03
C MET A 255 -17.92 -29.11 7.98
N ASN A 256 -17.84 -28.61 6.75
CA ASN A 256 -17.07 -29.20 5.67
C ASN A 256 -15.86 -28.32 5.34
N VAL A 257 -14.66 -28.87 5.52
CA VAL A 257 -13.40 -28.23 5.15
C VAL A 257 -12.95 -28.78 3.80
N GLY A 258 -12.90 -27.91 2.80
CA GLY A 258 -12.55 -28.26 1.43
C GLY A 258 -11.39 -27.43 0.89
N ILE A 259 -11.03 -27.69 -0.37
CA ILE A 259 -10.16 -26.79 -1.13
C ILE A 259 -11.03 -25.66 -1.67
N ASP A 260 -10.53 -24.43 -1.59
CA ASP A 260 -11.19 -23.29 -2.22
C ASP A 260 -10.76 -23.13 -3.68
N THR A 261 -11.35 -23.94 -4.55
CA THR A 261 -11.07 -23.91 -5.99
C THR A 261 -11.40 -22.54 -6.61
N ALA A 262 -12.40 -21.83 -6.07
CA ALA A 262 -12.77 -20.51 -6.56
C ALA A 262 -11.67 -19.47 -6.24
N ALA A 263 -11.12 -19.51 -5.02
CA ALA A 263 -10.00 -18.64 -4.66
C ALA A 263 -8.71 -18.97 -5.45
N GLN A 264 -8.42 -20.25 -5.71
CA GLN A 264 -7.31 -20.64 -6.59
C GLN A 264 -7.51 -20.11 -8.01
N LEU A 265 -8.71 -20.30 -8.57
CA LEU A 265 -9.07 -19.82 -9.92
C LEU A 265 -8.89 -18.31 -10.02
N ALA A 266 -9.38 -17.55 -9.04
CA ALA A 266 -9.23 -16.09 -8.99
C ALA A 266 -7.77 -15.65 -8.96
N SER A 267 -6.93 -16.37 -8.19
CA SER A 267 -5.49 -16.09 -8.08
C SER A 267 -4.76 -16.35 -9.40
N VAL A 268 -5.05 -17.48 -10.05
CA VAL A 268 -4.46 -17.84 -11.36
C VAL A 268 -4.95 -16.90 -12.47
N LYS A 269 -6.23 -16.53 -12.46
CA LYS A 269 -6.80 -15.53 -13.38
C LYS A 269 -6.09 -14.18 -13.24
N THR A 270 -5.88 -13.71 -12.02
CA THR A 270 -5.14 -12.47 -11.75
C THR A 270 -3.71 -12.55 -12.29
N PHE A 271 -3.02 -13.67 -12.11
CA PHE A 271 -1.69 -13.88 -12.70
C PHE A 271 -1.73 -13.79 -14.23
N VAL A 272 -2.64 -14.51 -14.89
CA VAL A 272 -2.80 -14.51 -16.35
C VAL A 272 -3.06 -13.08 -16.87
N GLU A 273 -3.93 -12.34 -16.20
CA GLU A 273 -4.22 -10.94 -16.54
C GLU A 273 -2.98 -10.04 -16.41
N LYS A 274 -2.24 -10.10 -15.29
CA LYS A 274 -1.06 -9.27 -15.10
C LYS A 274 0.10 -9.65 -16.03
N TYR A 275 0.24 -10.93 -16.35
CA TYR A 275 1.22 -11.39 -17.33
C TYR A 275 0.89 -10.86 -18.72
N ASN A 276 -0.37 -10.98 -19.15
CA ASN A 276 -0.84 -10.45 -20.43
C ASN A 276 -0.75 -8.92 -20.51
N ALA A 277 -1.01 -8.23 -19.40
CA ALA A 277 -0.82 -6.79 -19.30
C ALA A 277 0.65 -6.41 -19.47
N ALA A 278 1.58 -7.11 -18.81
CA ALA A 278 3.03 -6.87 -18.95
C ALA A 278 3.51 -7.07 -20.39
N LEU A 279 3.05 -8.13 -21.07
CA LEU A 279 3.34 -8.35 -22.50
C LEU A 279 2.74 -7.26 -23.38
N SER A 280 1.49 -6.84 -23.11
CA SER A 280 0.81 -5.81 -23.89
C SER A 280 1.46 -4.43 -23.72
N THR A 281 1.84 -4.06 -22.50
CA THR A 281 2.62 -2.85 -22.22
C THR A 281 3.95 -2.89 -22.97
N THR A 282 4.66 -4.02 -22.90
CA THR A 282 5.93 -4.18 -23.61
C THR A 282 5.74 -4.01 -25.11
N ALA A 283 4.75 -4.67 -25.71
CA ALA A 283 4.42 -4.53 -27.12
C ALA A 283 4.07 -3.08 -27.51
N SER A 284 3.28 -2.37 -26.69
CA SER A 284 2.94 -0.97 -26.96
C SER A 284 4.16 -0.05 -26.94
N LEU A 285 5.17 -0.36 -26.12
CA LEU A 285 6.38 0.44 -25.99
C LEU A 285 7.42 0.10 -27.06
N THR A 286 7.36 -1.09 -27.67
CA THR A 286 8.36 -1.54 -28.67
C THR A 286 7.82 -1.67 -30.09
N SER A 287 6.51 -1.56 -30.32
CA SER A 287 5.90 -1.76 -31.64
C SER A 287 6.33 -0.72 -32.69
N TYR A 288 6.09 -1.05 -33.95
CA TYR A 288 6.20 -0.15 -35.08
C TYR A 288 4.87 -0.13 -35.82
N ASN A 289 4.30 1.04 -36.04
CA ASN A 289 3.07 1.20 -36.81
C ASN A 289 3.44 1.48 -38.28
N ALA A 290 3.21 0.49 -39.15
CA ALA A 290 3.53 0.59 -40.57
C ALA A 290 2.64 1.60 -41.32
N ALA A 291 1.40 1.83 -40.86
CA ALA A 291 0.47 2.76 -41.52
C ALA A 291 0.86 4.22 -41.26
N THR A 292 1.23 4.55 -40.02
CA THR A 292 1.68 5.90 -39.64
C THR A 292 3.19 6.08 -39.77
N GLN A 293 3.93 5.02 -40.10
CA GLN A 293 5.39 4.96 -40.13
C GLN A 293 6.05 5.42 -38.81
N THR A 294 5.35 5.24 -37.68
CA THR A 294 5.82 5.68 -36.37
C THR A 294 6.30 4.51 -35.53
N ALA A 295 7.52 4.65 -34.97
CA ALA A 295 8.07 3.74 -34.00
C ALA A 295 7.62 4.12 -32.58
N ALA A 296 7.31 3.13 -31.75
CA ALA A 296 7.12 3.34 -30.33
C ALA A 296 8.46 3.74 -29.66
N VAL A 297 8.37 4.32 -28.47
CA VAL A 297 9.49 4.97 -27.78
C VAL A 297 10.68 4.03 -27.55
N LEU A 298 10.43 2.77 -27.23
CA LEU A 298 11.44 1.74 -26.95
C LEU A 298 11.60 0.75 -28.12
N ASN A 299 11.18 1.13 -29.33
CA ASN A 299 11.41 0.31 -30.51
C ASN A 299 12.92 0.06 -30.70
N GLY A 300 13.29 -1.21 -30.90
CA GLY A 300 14.68 -1.63 -31.03
C GLY A 300 15.47 -1.73 -29.71
N ASP A 301 14.89 -1.37 -28.56
CA ASP A 301 15.57 -1.49 -27.27
C ASP A 301 15.94 -2.96 -26.99
N SER A 302 17.22 -3.21 -26.73
CA SER A 302 17.75 -4.58 -26.55
C SER A 302 17.33 -5.19 -25.23
N MET A 303 17.26 -4.39 -24.16
CA MET A 303 16.89 -4.86 -22.83
C MET A 303 15.43 -5.32 -22.81
N VAL A 304 14.53 -4.51 -23.37
CA VAL A 304 13.10 -4.86 -23.43
C VAL A 304 12.86 -6.11 -24.29
N ARG A 305 13.59 -6.23 -25.42
CA ARG A 305 13.52 -7.41 -26.28
C ARG A 305 14.06 -8.67 -25.58
N SER A 306 15.15 -8.56 -24.82
CA SER A 306 15.69 -9.69 -24.05
C SER A 306 14.72 -10.14 -22.97
N LEU A 307 14.15 -9.19 -22.21
CA LEU A 307 13.14 -9.48 -21.19
C LEU A 307 11.92 -10.21 -21.77
N THR A 308 11.42 -9.73 -22.92
CA THR A 308 10.25 -10.35 -23.57
C THR A 308 10.54 -11.78 -24.01
N ARG A 309 11.75 -12.05 -24.53
CA ARG A 309 12.17 -13.41 -24.90
C ARG A 309 12.28 -14.29 -23.67
N GLU A 310 12.97 -13.83 -22.63
CA GLU A 310 13.18 -14.58 -21.39
C GLU A 310 11.85 -14.98 -20.72
N LEU A 311 10.87 -14.06 -20.65
CA LEU A 311 9.52 -14.37 -20.16
C LEU A 311 8.81 -15.42 -21.01
N ARG A 312 8.89 -15.28 -22.33
CA ARG A 312 8.26 -16.22 -23.26
C ARG A 312 8.92 -17.59 -23.21
N ASP A 313 10.24 -17.65 -23.07
CA ASP A 313 11.01 -18.90 -23.01
C ASP A 313 10.71 -19.64 -21.70
N MET A 314 10.63 -18.94 -20.56
CA MET A 314 10.22 -19.54 -19.29
C MET A 314 8.80 -20.14 -19.35
N VAL A 315 7.84 -19.36 -19.86
CA VAL A 315 6.43 -19.81 -19.96
C VAL A 315 6.29 -20.92 -21.02
N GLY A 316 7.00 -20.81 -22.15
CA GLY A 316 7.00 -21.80 -23.21
C GLY A 316 7.65 -23.13 -22.82
N GLY A 317 8.65 -23.10 -21.94
CA GLY A 317 9.28 -24.30 -21.37
C GLY A 317 8.33 -25.15 -20.53
N GLU A 318 7.27 -24.55 -20.00
CA GLU A 318 6.29 -25.18 -19.10
C GLU A 318 4.93 -25.42 -19.77
N VAL A 319 4.90 -25.51 -21.11
CA VAL A 319 3.65 -25.61 -21.89
C VAL A 319 2.76 -26.78 -21.49
N THR A 320 3.33 -27.95 -21.19
CA THR A 320 2.55 -29.13 -20.78
C THR A 320 1.90 -28.91 -19.43
N MET A 321 2.67 -28.39 -18.46
CA MET A 321 2.21 -28.09 -17.11
C MET A 321 1.09 -27.04 -17.10
N LEU A 322 1.25 -25.98 -17.91
CA LEU A 322 0.22 -24.95 -18.08
C LEU A 322 -1.03 -25.50 -18.76
N LYS A 323 -0.88 -26.34 -19.80
CA LYS A 323 -2.01 -26.99 -20.47
C LYS A 323 -2.78 -27.92 -19.52
N ASP A 324 -2.08 -28.67 -18.68
CA ASP A 324 -2.70 -29.54 -17.67
C ASP A 324 -3.51 -28.75 -16.63
N MET A 325 -3.21 -27.46 -16.45
CA MET A 325 -3.99 -26.51 -15.65
C MET A 325 -5.06 -25.75 -16.45
N GLY A 326 -5.29 -26.07 -17.73
CA GLY A 326 -6.24 -25.32 -18.57
C GLY A 326 -5.73 -23.95 -19.02
N ILE A 327 -4.41 -23.70 -18.98
CA ILE A 327 -3.77 -22.47 -19.46
C ILE A 327 -3.15 -22.73 -20.84
N ALA A 328 -3.66 -22.04 -21.86
CA ALA A 328 -3.12 -22.06 -23.21
C ALA A 328 -2.17 -20.88 -23.47
N ILE A 329 -1.13 -21.12 -24.27
CA ILE A 329 -0.17 -20.09 -24.70
C ILE A 329 -0.43 -19.77 -26.18
N ALA A 330 -0.70 -18.50 -26.48
CA ALA A 330 -0.87 -18.00 -27.84
C ALA A 330 0.50 -17.75 -28.52
N LYS A 331 0.51 -17.59 -29.86
CA LYS A 331 1.75 -17.37 -30.64
C LYS A 331 2.50 -16.10 -30.25
N ASP A 332 1.80 -15.09 -29.74
CA ASP A 332 2.39 -13.85 -29.23
C ASP A 332 2.94 -14.00 -27.80
N GLY A 333 2.78 -15.17 -27.19
CA GLY A 333 3.19 -15.51 -25.83
C GLY A 333 2.15 -15.19 -24.77
N LYS A 334 0.97 -14.65 -25.13
CA LYS A 334 -0.11 -14.38 -24.17
C LYS A 334 -0.74 -15.67 -23.66
N LEU A 335 -1.28 -15.61 -22.45
CA LEU A 335 -1.95 -16.71 -21.78
C LEU A 335 -3.46 -16.59 -21.90
N THR A 336 -4.15 -17.72 -21.99
CA THR A 336 -5.61 -17.80 -21.89
C THR A 336 -5.97 -18.92 -20.93
N LEU A 337 -6.88 -18.65 -19.98
CA LEU A 337 -7.32 -19.59 -18.96
C LEU A 337 -8.71 -20.13 -19.34
N ASN A 338 -8.83 -21.44 -19.46
CA ASN A 338 -10.12 -22.12 -19.49
C ASN A 338 -10.51 -22.47 -18.05
N GLU A 339 -11.51 -21.77 -17.51
CA GLU A 339 -11.95 -21.92 -16.11
C GLU A 339 -12.52 -23.33 -15.82
N ALA A 340 -13.15 -23.97 -16.81
CA ALA A 340 -13.69 -25.33 -16.67
C ALA A 340 -12.57 -26.38 -16.62
N ASP A 341 -11.61 -26.29 -17.55
CA ASP A 341 -10.45 -27.19 -17.57
C ASP A 341 -9.61 -27.01 -16.29
N PHE A 342 -9.43 -25.77 -15.83
CA PHE A 342 -8.74 -25.47 -14.58
C PHE A 342 -9.45 -26.10 -13.37
N THR A 343 -10.77 -25.96 -13.28
CA THR A 343 -11.56 -26.54 -12.18
C THR A 343 -11.44 -28.07 -12.18
N ALA A 344 -11.48 -28.70 -13.36
CA ALA A 344 -11.27 -30.14 -13.50
C ALA A 344 -9.83 -30.56 -13.11
N ALA A 345 -8.83 -29.77 -13.44
CA ALA A 345 -7.44 -30.00 -13.08
C ALA A 345 -7.23 -29.97 -11.56
N VAL A 346 -7.76 -28.95 -10.87
CA VAL A 346 -7.70 -28.83 -9.41
C VAL A 346 -8.45 -29.97 -8.72
N ALA A 347 -9.61 -30.40 -9.27
CA ALA A 347 -10.35 -31.53 -8.73
C ALA A 347 -9.57 -32.85 -8.82
N ARG A 348 -8.76 -33.03 -9.88
CA ARG A 348 -7.89 -34.21 -10.04
C ARG A 348 -6.63 -34.12 -9.17
N ASP A 349 -6.01 -32.95 -9.09
CA ASP A 349 -4.83 -32.69 -8.27
C ASP A 349 -4.93 -31.30 -7.59
N PRO A 350 -5.33 -31.25 -6.31
CA PRO A 350 -5.41 -30.00 -5.54
C PRO A 350 -4.10 -29.22 -5.42
N SER A 351 -2.96 -29.91 -5.60
CA SER A 351 -1.63 -29.32 -5.50
C SER A 351 -1.11 -28.76 -6.83
N VAL A 352 -1.88 -28.89 -7.92
CA VAL A 352 -1.45 -28.52 -9.28
C VAL A 352 -0.96 -27.07 -9.37
N VAL A 353 -1.66 -26.14 -8.70
CA VAL A 353 -1.25 -24.72 -8.64
C VAL A 353 0.03 -24.55 -7.84
N GLY A 354 0.15 -25.23 -6.70
CA GLY A 354 1.36 -25.19 -5.86
C GLY A 354 2.60 -25.75 -6.56
N LYS A 355 2.45 -26.82 -7.35
CA LYS A 355 3.54 -27.39 -8.15
C LYS A 355 4.04 -26.44 -9.24
N GLY A 356 3.13 -25.66 -9.82
CA GLY A 356 3.44 -24.71 -10.89
C GLY A 356 3.94 -23.35 -10.44
N PHE A 357 3.34 -22.84 -9.37
CA PHE A 357 3.48 -21.44 -8.98
C PHE A 357 3.85 -21.23 -7.51
N GLY A 358 3.95 -22.30 -6.72
CA GLY A 358 4.38 -22.24 -5.33
C GLY A 358 5.87 -21.95 -5.16
N THR A 359 6.39 -22.21 -3.97
CA THR A 359 7.82 -22.03 -3.65
C THR A 359 8.68 -23.19 -4.19
N GLY A 360 9.99 -22.94 -4.38
CA GLY A 360 10.93 -23.95 -4.88
C GLY A 360 11.29 -23.77 -6.36
N ASP A 361 11.59 -24.86 -7.06
CA ASP A 361 11.95 -24.85 -8.49
C ASP A 361 10.70 -24.88 -9.38
N THR A 362 9.89 -23.82 -9.30
CA THR A 362 8.60 -23.70 -10.01
C THR A 362 8.66 -22.58 -11.06
N LEU A 363 7.72 -22.57 -12.01
CA LEU A 363 7.57 -21.46 -12.97
C LEU A 363 7.34 -20.14 -12.23
N GLY A 364 6.46 -20.14 -11.23
CA GLY A 364 6.16 -18.95 -10.42
C GLY A 364 7.40 -18.37 -9.73
N ALA A 365 8.24 -19.24 -9.15
CA ALA A 365 9.48 -18.85 -8.51
C ALA A 365 10.52 -18.29 -9.51
N LYS A 366 10.69 -18.94 -10.67
CA LYS A 366 11.60 -18.48 -11.75
C LYS A 366 11.19 -17.11 -12.29
N LEU A 367 9.90 -16.92 -12.57
CA LEU A 367 9.36 -15.64 -13.02
C LEU A 367 9.55 -14.56 -11.94
N ASN A 368 9.22 -14.86 -10.68
CA ASN A 368 9.39 -13.90 -9.59
C ASN A 368 10.88 -13.55 -9.35
N GLY A 369 11.80 -14.51 -9.49
CA GLY A 369 13.24 -14.29 -9.43
C GLY A 369 13.72 -13.33 -10.52
N THR A 370 13.28 -13.57 -11.76
CA THR A 370 13.56 -12.68 -12.91
C THR A 370 13.05 -11.26 -12.65
N MET A 371 11.79 -11.12 -12.19
CA MET A 371 11.24 -9.81 -11.82
C MET A 371 12.01 -9.15 -10.66
N THR A 372 12.49 -9.94 -9.70
CA THR A 372 13.27 -9.43 -8.56
C THR A 372 14.59 -8.83 -9.02
N SER A 373 15.33 -9.54 -9.89
CA SER A 373 16.57 -9.03 -10.48
C SER A 373 16.31 -7.79 -11.36
N LEU A 374 15.25 -7.83 -12.17
CA LEU A 374 14.89 -6.72 -13.05
C LEU A 374 14.54 -5.43 -12.29
N LEU A 375 13.81 -5.54 -11.18
CA LEU A 375 13.24 -4.43 -10.40
C LEU A 375 14.12 -3.99 -9.23
N ALA A 376 15.22 -4.70 -8.95
CA ALA A 376 16.14 -4.39 -7.87
C ALA A 376 16.65 -2.93 -7.91
N ALA A 377 17.12 -2.44 -6.77
CA ALA A 377 17.65 -1.08 -6.63
C ALA A 377 18.92 -0.85 -7.46
N ASP A 378 19.63 -1.91 -7.82
CA ASP A 378 20.78 -1.97 -8.72
C ASP A 378 20.48 -2.73 -10.03
N GLY A 379 19.20 -3.07 -10.25
CA GLY A 379 18.75 -3.86 -11.38
C GLY A 379 18.74 -3.08 -12.71
N PRO A 380 18.64 -3.78 -13.86
CA PRO A 380 18.74 -3.19 -15.19
C PRO A 380 17.80 -2.02 -15.46
N LEU A 381 16.55 -2.07 -14.97
CA LEU A 381 15.60 -0.97 -15.14
C LEU A 381 16.00 0.27 -14.36
N LYS A 382 16.57 0.11 -13.16
CA LYS A 382 17.03 1.22 -12.34
C LYS A 382 18.30 1.84 -12.94
N THR A 383 19.24 1.03 -13.43
CA THR A 383 20.41 1.52 -14.18
C THR A 383 19.99 2.32 -15.42
N ARG A 384 18.95 1.87 -16.13
CA ARG A 384 18.41 2.59 -17.29
C ARG A 384 17.81 3.94 -16.90
N ASP A 385 17.02 3.97 -15.83
CA ASP A 385 16.42 5.19 -15.28
C ASP A 385 17.48 6.20 -14.82
N ASP A 386 18.52 5.74 -14.12
CA ASP A 386 19.66 6.57 -13.71
C ASP A 386 20.40 7.16 -14.92
N SER A 387 20.62 6.36 -15.96
CA SER A 387 21.25 6.82 -17.20
C SER A 387 20.43 7.90 -17.90
N LEU A 388 19.10 7.74 -17.98
CA LEU A 388 18.19 8.73 -18.57
C LEU A 388 18.13 10.01 -17.74
N THR A 389 18.14 9.88 -16.40
CA THR A 389 18.22 11.00 -15.47
C THR A 389 19.51 11.78 -15.67
N GLN A 390 20.65 11.10 -15.81
CA GLN A 390 21.93 11.75 -16.07
C GLN A 390 21.95 12.45 -17.44
N ARG A 391 21.39 11.83 -18.48
CA ARG A 391 21.24 12.47 -19.81
C ARG A 391 20.37 13.72 -19.74
N THR A 392 19.31 13.71 -18.92
CA THR A 392 18.47 14.88 -18.68
C THR A 392 19.27 16.02 -18.05
N LYS A 393 20.08 15.72 -17.02
CA LYS A 393 20.97 16.71 -16.38
C LYS A 393 21.97 17.30 -17.37
N THR A 394 22.62 16.47 -18.19
CA THR A 394 23.55 16.94 -19.22
C THR A 394 22.86 17.84 -20.25
N LEU A 395 21.62 17.53 -20.63
CA LEU A 395 20.86 18.35 -21.57
C LEU A 395 20.50 19.72 -20.98
N THR A 396 20.15 19.77 -19.69
CA THR A 396 19.98 21.04 -18.97
C THR A 396 21.25 21.87 -18.99
N GLN A 397 22.40 21.26 -18.68
CA GLN A 397 23.70 21.95 -18.73
C GLN A 397 24.03 22.49 -20.15
N GLN A 398 23.68 21.73 -21.19
CA GLN A 398 23.86 22.17 -22.59
C GLN A 398 22.97 23.37 -22.94
N ARG A 399 21.74 23.43 -22.41
CA ARG A 399 20.88 24.61 -22.55
C ARG A 399 21.47 25.82 -21.86
N ASP A 400 21.87 25.69 -20.60
CA ASP A 400 22.47 26.80 -19.86
C ASP A 400 23.73 27.33 -20.55
N ALA A 401 24.54 26.44 -21.15
CA ALA A 401 25.70 26.84 -21.93
C ALA A 401 25.32 27.57 -23.23
N LEU A 402 24.28 27.12 -23.92
CA LEU A 402 23.74 27.80 -25.10
C LEU A 402 23.18 29.17 -24.73
N ASP A 403 22.40 29.27 -23.65
CA ASP A 403 21.87 30.53 -23.11
C ASP A 403 23.00 31.54 -22.87
N ARG A 404 24.03 31.15 -22.12
CA ARG A 404 25.20 32.00 -21.87
C ARG A 404 25.89 32.46 -23.15
N ARG A 405 26.08 31.54 -24.11
CA ARG A 405 26.72 31.86 -25.40
C ARG A 405 25.89 32.86 -26.21
N MET A 406 24.57 32.69 -26.24
CA MET A 406 23.66 33.56 -26.98
C MET A 406 23.55 34.94 -26.34
N SER A 407 23.60 35.06 -25.00
CA SER A 407 23.70 36.35 -24.32
C SER A 407 24.97 37.13 -24.68
N LEU A 408 26.12 36.44 -24.77
CA LEU A 408 27.38 37.07 -25.21
C LEU A 408 27.33 37.49 -26.68
N ALA A 409 26.71 36.66 -27.54
CA ALA A 409 26.52 37.00 -28.95
C ALA A 409 25.61 38.23 -29.11
N GLU A 410 24.51 38.31 -28.34
CA GLU A 410 23.61 39.46 -28.34
C GLU A 410 24.33 40.75 -27.95
N ALA A 411 25.13 40.71 -26.88
CA ALA A 411 25.92 41.85 -26.44
C ALA A 411 26.91 42.30 -27.53
N ARG A 412 27.57 41.35 -28.19
CA ARG A 412 28.48 41.64 -29.32
C ARG A 412 27.74 42.27 -30.49
N TYR A 413 26.62 41.70 -30.92
CA TYR A 413 25.83 42.24 -32.04
C TYR A 413 25.30 43.63 -31.70
N LYS A 414 24.77 43.85 -30.49
CA LYS A 414 24.37 45.18 -30.01
C LYS A 414 25.51 46.20 -30.12
N ALA A 415 26.70 45.85 -29.63
CA ALA A 415 27.87 46.73 -29.72
C ALA A 415 28.27 47.03 -31.18
N GLN A 416 28.23 46.02 -32.06
CA GLN A 416 28.53 46.18 -33.49
C GLN A 416 27.52 47.09 -34.20
N PHE A 417 26.22 46.93 -33.94
CA PHE A 417 25.18 47.76 -34.55
C PHE A 417 25.21 49.20 -34.02
N ILE A 418 25.50 49.43 -32.73
CA ILE A 418 25.70 50.78 -32.18
C ILE A 418 26.92 51.46 -32.83
N ALA A 419 28.03 50.74 -33.01
CA ALA A 419 29.22 51.27 -33.68
C ALA A 419 28.95 51.59 -35.16
N LEU A 420 28.19 50.73 -35.85
CA LEU A 420 27.75 50.97 -37.22
C LEU A 420 26.85 52.20 -37.33
N ASP A 421 25.89 52.37 -36.41
CA ASP A 421 25.00 53.53 -36.38
C ASP A 421 25.81 54.83 -36.20
N THR A 422 26.76 54.83 -35.26
CA THR A 422 27.69 55.95 -35.05
C THR A 422 28.50 56.28 -36.32
N LEU A 423 28.96 55.25 -37.04
CA LEU A 423 29.69 55.42 -38.30
C LEU A 423 28.79 55.99 -39.40
N VAL A 424 27.55 55.52 -39.52
CA VAL A 424 26.55 56.05 -40.47
C VAL A 424 26.24 57.51 -40.15
N THR A 425 26.06 57.88 -38.87
CA THR A 425 25.85 59.28 -38.48
C THR A 425 27.03 60.16 -38.88
N LYS A 426 28.28 59.69 -38.68
CA LYS A 426 29.50 60.41 -39.11
C LYS A 426 29.61 60.55 -40.63
N LEU A 427 29.23 59.51 -41.38
CA LEU A 427 29.20 59.56 -42.84
C LEU A 427 28.12 60.50 -43.35
N GLN A 428 26.93 60.50 -42.74
CA GLN A 428 25.85 61.43 -43.05
C GLN A 428 26.25 62.88 -42.75
N SER A 429 26.91 63.16 -41.62
CA SER A 429 27.40 64.50 -41.32
C SER A 429 28.49 64.95 -42.28
N SER A 430 29.43 64.06 -42.65
CA SER A 430 30.46 64.33 -43.65
C SER A 430 29.88 64.58 -45.05
N SER A 431 28.87 63.79 -45.45
CA SER A 431 28.15 63.99 -46.70
C SER A 431 27.40 65.31 -46.71
N ASN A 432 26.72 65.66 -45.61
CA ASN A 432 26.03 66.95 -45.49
C ASN A 432 27.01 68.11 -45.55
N PHE A 433 28.18 67.99 -44.91
CA PHE A 433 29.26 68.97 -44.99
C PHE A 433 29.79 69.12 -46.42
N LEU A 434 30.08 68.02 -47.12
CA LEU A 434 30.53 68.05 -48.52
C LEU A 434 29.46 68.65 -49.45
N SER A 435 28.19 68.30 -49.26
CA SER A 435 27.08 68.88 -50.01
C SER A 435 26.95 70.39 -49.75
N GLN A 436 27.09 70.83 -48.49
CA GLN A 436 27.11 72.26 -48.15
C GLN A 436 28.31 72.98 -48.79
N GLN A 437 29.50 72.38 -48.76
CA GLN A 437 30.70 72.95 -49.38
C GLN A 437 30.54 73.07 -50.90
N LEU A 438 30.06 72.01 -51.59
CA LEU A 438 29.76 72.05 -53.02
C LEU A 438 28.69 73.11 -53.37
N SER A 439 27.65 73.22 -52.55
CA SER A 439 26.59 74.23 -52.76
C SER A 439 27.12 75.65 -52.60
N SER A 440 28.01 75.89 -51.63
CA SER A 440 28.65 77.18 -51.40
C SER A 440 29.66 77.55 -52.50
N SER A 441 30.40 76.57 -53.07
CA SER A 441 31.31 76.81 -54.19
C SER A 441 30.60 77.06 -55.52
N THR A 442 29.35 76.60 -55.66
CA THR A 442 28.52 76.85 -56.86
C THR A 442 27.85 78.24 -56.82
N SER A 443 27.82 78.89 -55.65
CA SER A 443 27.31 80.27 -55.50
C SER A 443 28.40 81.34 -55.57
N ALA A 444 29.66 80.96 -55.81
CA ALA A 444 30.83 81.86 -55.88
C ALA A 444 31.43 82.00 -57.30
N THR A 445 30.70 81.55 -58.32
CA THR A 445 30.94 81.80 -59.75
C THR A 445 29.64 82.29 -60.35
#